data_AF-A0A084XZH2-F1
#
_entry.id   AF-A0A084XZH2-F1
#
_cell.length_a   1.000
_cell.length_b   1.000
_cell.length_c   1.000
_cell.angle_alpha   90.00
_cell.angle_beta   90.00
_cell.angle_gamma   90.00
#
_symmetry.space_group_name_H-M   'P 1'
#
loop_
_entity.id
_entity.type
_entity.pdbx_description
1 polymer ?
#
loop_
_entity_poly.entity_id
_entity_poly.type
_entity_poly.pdbx_seq_one_letter_code
_entity_poly.pdbx_strand_id
1 'polypeptide(L)'
;MATVNFTGSVDRDLLKRAKVIAAKTDTSVNALFNAELRHLVETFEASESTGNQNFKVLLDFSLGRIGDDKVMQALGIDSEEDLFLLMAQAHLPMPRLPDATTQGMVDQLNALPTA
;
A
#
# COMPACT_ATOMS: atom_id res chain seq x y z
N MET A 1 11.71 24.43 -10.81
CA MET A 1 11.92 23.00 -10.47
C MET A 1 12.20 22.25 -11.76
N ALA A 2 13.31 21.54 -11.85
CA ALA A 2 13.66 20.77 -13.05
C ALA A 2 12.87 19.44 -13.04
N THR A 3 12.12 19.19 -14.11
CA THR A 3 11.50 17.88 -14.35
C THR A 3 12.59 16.88 -14.73
N VAL A 4 12.61 15.74 -14.05
CA VAL A 4 13.53 14.63 -14.33
C VAL A 4 12.76 13.45 -14.90
N ASN A 5 13.37 12.72 -15.83
CA ASN A 5 12.77 11.52 -16.40
C ASN A 5 13.10 10.31 -15.52
N PHE A 6 12.07 9.56 -15.12
CA PHE A 6 12.18 8.32 -14.37
C PHE A 6 11.73 7.14 -15.23
N THR A 7 12.46 6.02 -15.18
CA THR A 7 12.05 4.76 -15.82
C THR A 7 11.81 3.72 -14.75
N GLY A 8 10.61 3.16 -14.71
CA GLY A 8 10.23 2.08 -13.80
C GLY A 8 9.50 0.96 -14.53
N SER A 9 9.55 -0.25 -13.99
CA SER A 9 8.77 -1.39 -14.48
C SER A 9 7.41 -1.41 -13.80
N VAL A 10 6.34 -1.54 -14.58
CA VAL A 10 4.96 -1.61 -14.10
C VAL A 10 4.25 -2.75 -14.81
N ASP A 11 3.34 -3.42 -14.12
CA ASP A 11 2.48 -4.44 -14.72
C ASP A 11 1.70 -3.91 -15.94
N ARG A 12 1.63 -4.71 -17.00
CA ARG A 12 1.04 -4.29 -18.28
C ARG A 12 -0.47 -4.04 -18.15
N ASP A 13 -1.17 -4.89 -17.40
CA ASP A 13 -2.61 -4.78 -17.24
C ASP A 13 -2.99 -3.62 -16.32
N LEU A 14 -2.17 -3.35 -15.30
CA LEU A 14 -2.27 -2.14 -14.50
C LEU A 14 -2.09 -0.89 -15.36
N LEU A 15 -1.05 -0.83 -16.20
CA LEU A 15 -0.80 0.32 -17.06
C LEU A 15 -1.95 0.54 -18.07
N LYS A 16 -2.51 -0.55 -18.63
CA LYS A 16 -3.67 -0.47 -19.53
C LYS A 16 -4.89 0.11 -18.81
N ARG A 17 -5.19 -0.35 -17.60
CA ARG A 17 -6.30 0.18 -16.79
C ARG A 17 -6.08 1.65 -16.40
N ALA A 18 -4.87 2.01 -15.99
CA ALA A 18 -4.51 3.39 -15.66
C ALA A 18 -4.70 4.34 -16.86
N LYS A 19 -4.34 3.92 -18.08
CA LYS A 19 -4.57 4.69 -19.30
C LYS A 19 -6.05 4.94 -19.58
N VAL A 20 -6.91 3.94 -19.35
CA VAL A 20 -8.36 4.10 -19.52
C VAL A 20 -8.91 5.12 -18.52
N ILE A 21 -8.48 5.05 -17.25
CA ILE A 21 -8.88 6.02 -16.23
C ILE A 21 -8.42 7.42 -16.62
N ALA A 22 -7.15 7.57 -16.98
CA ALA A 22 -6.57 8.85 -17.37
C ALA A 22 -7.34 9.51 -18.55
N ALA A 23 -7.71 8.72 -19.56
CA ALA A 23 -8.52 9.21 -20.68
C ALA A 23 -9.94 9.61 -20.27
N LYS A 24 -10.56 8.90 -19.30
CA LYS A 24 -11.91 9.24 -18.81
C LYS A 24 -11.93 10.51 -17.97
N THR A 25 -10.84 10.83 -17.29
CA THR A 25 -10.73 11.99 -16.38
C THR A 25 -9.95 13.15 -16.99
N ASP A 26 -9.72 13.13 -18.31
CA ASP A 26 -8.97 14.15 -19.06
C ASP A 26 -7.60 14.49 -18.44
N THR A 27 -6.87 13.45 -18.03
CA THR A 27 -5.54 13.57 -17.40
C THR A 27 -4.55 12.61 -18.04
N SER A 28 -3.29 12.62 -17.56
CA SER A 28 -2.24 11.71 -18.02
C SER A 28 -1.84 10.72 -16.93
N VAL A 29 -1.35 9.55 -17.33
CA VAL A 29 -0.77 8.56 -16.39
C VAL A 29 0.36 9.18 -15.57
N ASN A 30 1.16 10.07 -16.18
CA ASN A 30 2.23 10.79 -15.49
C ASN A 30 1.68 11.77 -14.44
N ALA A 31 0.55 12.45 -14.71
CA ALA A 31 -0.08 13.33 -13.74
C ALA A 31 -0.64 12.55 -12.54
N LEU A 32 -1.31 11.42 -12.80
CA LEU A 32 -1.77 10.51 -11.74
C LEU A 32 -0.60 10.02 -10.88
N PHE A 33 0.47 9.54 -11.52
CA PHE A 33 1.65 9.05 -10.80
C PHE A 33 2.35 10.15 -9.99
N ASN A 34 2.49 11.36 -10.53
CA ASN A 34 3.06 12.49 -9.79
C ASN A 34 2.19 12.93 -8.60
N ALA A 35 0.86 12.84 -8.72
CA ALA A 35 -0.04 13.14 -7.61
C ALA A 35 0.12 12.13 -6.47
N GLU A 36 0.16 10.84 -6.78
CA GLU A 36 0.38 9.78 -5.79
C GLU A 36 1.76 9.88 -5.13
N LEU A 37 2.83 10.09 -5.91
CA LEU A 37 4.18 10.27 -5.37
C LEU A 37 4.25 11.50 -4.45
N ARG A 38 3.61 12.60 -4.85
CA ARG A 38 3.54 13.80 -4.03
C ARG A 38 2.81 13.52 -2.72
N HIS A 39 1.65 12.88 -2.79
CA HIS A 39 0.88 12.52 -1.60
C HIS A 39 1.69 11.66 -0.65
N LEU A 40 2.41 10.66 -1.16
CA LEU A 40 3.28 9.79 -0.37
C LEU A 40 4.39 10.57 0.34
N VAL A 41 5.10 11.44 -0.37
CA VAL A 41 6.20 12.24 0.18
C VAL A 41 5.70 13.27 1.19
N GLU A 42 4.67 14.04 0.84
CA GLU A 42 4.11 15.09 1.69
C GLU A 42 3.54 14.50 2.98
N THR A 43 2.86 13.35 2.91
CA THR A 43 2.31 12.68 4.09
C THR A 43 3.43 12.12 4.97
N PHE A 44 4.49 11.57 4.38
CA PHE A 44 5.67 11.12 5.12
C PHE A 44 6.36 12.29 5.84
N GLU A 45 6.66 13.38 5.13
CA GLU A 45 7.32 14.56 5.70
C GLU A 45 6.44 15.26 6.77
N ALA A 46 5.13 15.33 6.56
CA ALA A 46 4.18 15.83 7.56
C ALA A 46 4.15 14.96 8.83
N SER A 47 4.23 13.63 8.66
CA SER A 47 4.28 12.71 9.80
C SER A 47 5.60 12.84 10.59
N GLU A 48 6.75 12.97 9.91
CA GLU A 48 8.04 13.18 10.57
C GLU A 48 8.12 14.52 11.31
N SER A 49 7.63 15.60 10.69
CA SER A 49 7.64 16.93 11.31
C SER A 49 6.74 17.05 12.54
N THR A 50 5.66 16.27 12.58
CA THR A 50 4.75 16.19 13.74
C THR A 50 5.25 15.19 14.80
N GLY A 51 6.31 14.42 14.51
CA GLY A 51 6.81 13.34 15.37
C GLY A 51 5.88 12.12 15.42
N ASN A 52 4.90 12.04 14.52
CA ASN A 52 3.93 10.97 14.46
C ASN A 52 4.53 9.78 13.69
N GLN A 53 4.94 8.73 14.42
CA GLN A 53 5.55 7.55 13.81
C GLN A 53 4.52 6.60 13.17
N ASN A 54 3.23 6.86 13.29
CA ASN A 54 2.18 5.95 12.81
C ASN A 54 2.27 5.72 11.30
N PHE A 55 2.52 6.77 10.52
CA PHE A 55 2.64 6.63 9.06
C PHE A 55 3.88 5.82 8.67
N LYS A 56 5.00 5.99 9.39
CA LYS A 56 6.22 5.21 9.18
C LYS A 56 6.00 3.72 9.49
N VAL A 57 5.29 3.42 10.59
CA VAL A 57 4.93 2.05 10.97
C VAL A 57 4.02 1.42 9.89
N LEU A 58 2.98 2.13 9.44
CA LEU A 58 2.10 1.66 8.37
C LEU A 58 2.86 1.46 7.04
N LEU A 59 3.83 2.31 6.73
CA LEU A 59 4.68 2.16 5.54
C LEU A 59 5.62 0.96 5.66
N ASP A 60 6.24 0.73 6.82
CA ASP A 60 7.07 -0.45 7.04
C ASP A 60 6.23 -1.75 6.95
N PHE A 61 4.97 -1.71 7.38
CA PHE A 61 4.00 -2.79 7.16
C PHE A 61 3.67 -2.98 5.69
N SER A 62 3.34 -1.91 4.95
CA SER A 62 3.02 -1.98 3.53
C SER A 62 4.17 -2.56 2.69
N LEU A 63 5.41 -2.32 3.12
CA LEU A 63 6.63 -2.85 2.51
C LEU A 63 6.96 -4.28 2.97
N GLY A 64 6.18 -4.87 3.88
CA GLY A 64 6.37 -6.21 4.41
C GLY A 64 7.58 -6.35 5.33
N ARG A 65 8.09 -5.25 5.91
CA ARG A 65 9.24 -5.28 6.83
C ARG A 65 8.86 -5.67 8.24
N ILE A 66 7.64 -5.35 8.64
CA ILE A 66 7.07 -5.69 9.95
C ILE A 66 5.74 -6.42 9.76
N GLY A 67 5.41 -7.31 10.69
CA GLY A 67 4.14 -8.03 10.74
C GLY A 67 3.01 -7.15 11.27
N ASP A 68 1.79 -7.61 11.05
CA ASP A 68 0.56 -7.04 11.58
C ASP A 68 0.58 -6.97 13.12
N ASP A 69 1.06 -8.01 13.79
CA ASP A 69 1.25 -8.09 15.24
C ASP A 69 1.99 -6.88 15.82
N LYS A 70 3.14 -6.55 15.24
CA LYS A 70 3.99 -5.43 15.69
C LYS A 70 3.40 -4.08 15.34
N VAL A 71 2.70 -4.00 14.22
CA VAL A 71 2.04 -2.77 13.77
C VAL A 71 0.87 -2.44 14.67
N MET A 72 0.03 -3.43 14.96
CA MET A 72 -1.10 -3.27 15.85
C MET A 72 -0.65 -2.85 17.25
N GLN A 73 0.41 -3.47 17.76
CA GLN A 73 1.02 -3.07 19.04
C GLN A 73 1.59 -1.65 19.02
N ALA A 74 2.29 -1.25 17.95
CA ALA A 74 2.90 0.08 17.83
C ALA A 74 1.86 1.19 17.65
N LEU A 75 0.73 0.90 17.01
CA LEU A 75 -0.37 1.83 16.76
C LEU A 75 -1.40 1.84 17.90
N GLY A 76 -1.34 0.87 18.82
CA GLY A 76 -2.29 0.72 19.92
C GLY A 76 -3.69 0.35 19.46
N ILE A 77 -3.79 -0.45 18.39
CA ILE A 77 -5.04 -0.96 17.83
C ILE A 77 -5.18 -2.45 18.14
N ASP A 78 -6.40 -2.87 18.41
CA ASP A 78 -6.71 -4.24 18.84
C ASP A 78 -7.37 -5.09 17.75
N SER A 79 -7.65 -4.48 16.58
CA SER A 79 -8.35 -5.10 15.47
C SER A 79 -7.59 -4.94 14.15
N GLU A 80 -7.52 -6.03 13.38
CA GLU A 80 -7.03 -6.03 11.99
C GLU A 80 -7.91 -5.16 11.07
N GLU A 81 -9.19 -4.98 11.40
CA GLU A 81 -10.09 -4.09 10.65
C GLU A 81 -9.65 -2.63 10.77
N ASP A 82 -9.26 -2.20 11.97
CA ASP A 82 -8.74 -0.85 12.21
C ASP A 82 -7.42 -0.64 11.45
N LEU A 83 -6.56 -1.67 11.42
CA LEU A 83 -5.34 -1.63 10.62
C LEU A 83 -5.66 -1.45 9.13
N PHE A 84 -6.64 -2.20 8.61
CA PHE A 84 -7.07 -2.08 7.22
C PHE A 84 -7.61 -0.67 6.90
N LEU A 85 -8.43 -0.09 7.78
CA LEU A 85 -8.96 1.26 7.62
C LEU A 85 -7.84 2.31 7.63
N LEU A 86 -6.85 2.18 8.52
CA LEU A 86 -5.69 3.06 8.58
C LEU A 86 -4.84 2.97 7.32
N MET A 87 -4.64 1.76 6.78
CA MET A 87 -3.94 1.53 5.52
C MET A 87 -4.67 2.17 4.33
N ALA A 88 -5.99 2.02 4.27
CA ALA A 88 -6.82 2.62 3.24
C ALA A 88 -6.78 4.16 3.30
N GLN A 89 -6.88 4.73 4.50
CA GLN A 89 -6.79 6.18 4.71
C GLN A 89 -5.40 6.73 4.35
N ALA A 90 -4.35 5.96 4.60
CA ALA A 90 -2.97 6.31 4.24
C ALA A 90 -2.66 6.11 2.74
N HIS A 91 -3.60 5.59 1.95
CA HIS A 91 -3.40 5.17 0.55
C HIS A 91 -2.23 4.18 0.39
N LEU A 92 -1.97 3.36 1.41
CA LEU A 92 -0.89 2.38 1.38
C LEU A 92 -1.41 1.02 0.89
N PRO A 93 -0.69 0.35 -0.02
CA PRO A 93 -1.08 -0.99 -0.45
C PRO A 93 -0.91 -1.98 0.70
N MET A 94 -1.83 -2.93 0.82
CA MET A 94 -1.66 -4.04 1.76
C MET A 94 -0.40 -4.86 1.40
N PRO A 95 0.39 -5.29 2.38
CA PRO A 95 1.54 -6.15 2.12
C PRO A 95 1.08 -7.42 1.42
N ARG A 96 1.79 -7.77 0.35
CA ARG A 96 1.56 -9.03 -0.34
C ARG A 96 2.34 -10.12 0.35
N LEU A 97 1.64 -11.18 0.75
CA LEU A 97 2.30 -12.41 1.16
C LEU A 97 2.96 -13.05 -0.06
N PRO A 98 4.13 -13.70 0.10
CA PRO A 98 4.72 -14.51 -0.96
C PRO A 98 3.70 -15.56 -1.45
N ASP A 99 3.66 -15.79 -2.77
CA ASP A 99 2.69 -16.72 -3.37
C ASP A 99 2.71 -18.11 -2.73
N ALA A 100 3.90 -18.60 -2.35
CA ALA A 100 4.06 -19.88 -1.65
C ALA A 100 3.38 -19.90 -0.27
N THR A 101 3.44 -18.80 0.47
CA THR A 101 2.77 -18.66 1.77
C THR A 101 1.25 -18.62 1.58
N THR A 102 0.79 -17.83 0.61
CA THR A 102 -0.64 -17.75 0.25
C THR A 102 -1.18 -19.12 -0.16
N GLN A 103 -0.43 -19.89 -0.96
CA GLN A 103 -0.83 -21.23 -1.38
C GLN A 103 -0.91 -22.19 -0.19
N GLY A 104 0.06 -22.14 0.75
CA GLY A 104 0.01 -22.95 1.96
C GLY A 104 -1.21 -22.66 2.84
N MET A 105 -1.64 -21.40 2.93
CA MET A 105 -2.87 -21.02 3.65
C MET A 105 -4.13 -21.55 2.95
N VAL A 106 -4.16 -21.52 1.61
CA VAL A 106 -5.25 -22.10 0.81
C VAL A 106 -5.34 -23.61 1.03
N ASP A 107 -4.21 -24.31 1.03
CA ASP A 107 -4.15 -25.75 1.25
C ASP A 107 -4.64 -26.13 2.66
N GLN A 108 -4.28 -25.32 3.68
CA GLN A 108 -4.79 -25.48 5.04
C GLN A 108 -6.30 -25.25 5.14
N LEU A 109 -6.84 -24.23 4.49
CA LEU A 109 -8.28 -23.96 4.43
C LEU A 109 -9.05 -25.10 3.76
N ASN A 110 -8.52 -25.64 2.65
CA ASN A 110 -9.11 -26.78 1.95
C ASN A 110 -9.04 -28.07 2.76
N ALA A 111 -8.09 -28.18 3.70
CA ALA A 111 -7.94 -29.32 4.61
C ALA A 111 -8.83 -29.22 5.86
N LEU A 112 -9.49 -28.08 6.10
CA LEU A 112 -10.46 -27.96 7.20
C LEU A 112 -11.68 -28.82 6.89
N PRO A 113 -12.17 -29.63 7.86
CA PRO A 113 -13.39 -30.39 7.67
C PRO A 113 -14.55 -29.42 7.51
N THR A 114 -15.26 -29.52 6.39
CA THR A 114 -16.52 -28.81 6.17
C THR A 114 -17.51 -29.28 7.22
N ALA A 115 -18.04 -28.35 8.03
CA ALA A 115 -19.11 -28.61 8.98
C ALA A 115 -20.43 -28.92 8.27
#